data_AF-A0A7G2JX03-F1
#
_entry.id   AF-A0A7G2JX03-F1
#
_cell.length_a   1.000
_cell.length_b   1.000
_cell.length_c   1.000
_cell.angle_alpha   90.00
_cell.angle_beta   90.00
_cell.angle_gamma   90.00
#
_symmetry.space_group_name_H-M   'P 1'
#
loop_
_entity.id
_entity.type
_entity.pdbx_description
1 polymer ?
#
loop_
_entity_poly.entity_id
_entity_poly.type
_entity_poly.pdbx_seq_one_letter_code
_entity_poly.pdbx_strand_id
1 'polypeptide(L)' 'MKFYRTLLLFFASSFAFANSDLMLLHTYNNQPIEGWVMSEKLDGVRGYWNGKQLLTRQGQPLSPPAYFIKDFPPFAIDG' A
#
# COMPACT_ATOMS: atom_id res chain seq x y z
N MET A 1 26.01 22.99 -24.62
CA MET A 1 24.78 22.20 -24.93
C MET A 1 24.74 20.79 -24.31
N LYS A 2 25.76 20.31 -23.57
CA LYS A 2 25.70 19.01 -22.87
C LYS A 2 25.16 19.09 -21.42
N PHE A 3 25.26 20.26 -20.77
CA PHE A 3 24.91 20.47 -19.36
C PHE A 3 23.39 20.43 -19.09
N TYR A 4 22.59 21.04 -19.96
CA TYR A 4 21.13 21.05 -19.84
C TYR A 4 20.48 19.68 -20.05
N ARG A 5 21.14 18.79 -20.81
CA ARG A 5 20.68 17.42 -21.06
C ARG A 5 20.82 16.53 -19.81
N THR A 6 21.85 16.76 -19.00
CA THR A 6 22.06 16.05 -17.74
C THR A 6 21.09 16.53 -16.65
N LEU A 7 20.75 17.82 -16.64
CA LEU A 7 19.79 18.40 -15.68
C LEU A 7 18.36 17.88 -15.91
N LEU A 8 17.98 17.62 -17.16
CA LEU A 8 16.66 17.10 -17.52
C LEU A 8 16.44 15.64 -17.09
N LEU A 9 17.52 14.84 -17.02
CA LEU A 9 17.46 13.45 -16.56
C LEU A 9 17.33 13.31 -15.04
N PHE A 10 17.75 14.32 -14.27
CA PHE A 10 17.62 14.33 -12.80
C PHE A 10 16.22 14.76 -12.31
N PHE A 11 15.44 15.48 -13.13
CA PHE A 11 14.12 15.95 -12.74
C PHE A 11 13.02 14.90 -12.97
N ALA A 12 13.23 13.97 -13.91
CA ALA A 12 12.26 12.93 -14.26
C ALA A 12 12.25 11.72 -13.31
N SER A 13 13.29 11.53 -12.49
CA SER A 13 13.43 10.39 -11.57
C SER A 13 12.70 10.56 -10.22
N SER A 14 12.14 11.73 -9.93
CA SER A 14 11.56 12.04 -8.60
C SER A 14 10.08 11.70 -8.42
N PHE A 15 9.38 11.15 -9.43
CA PHE A 15 7.93 10.92 -9.34
C PHE A 15 7.50 9.53 -9.81
N ALA A 16 8.19 8.48 -9.37
CA ALA A 16 7.57 7.15 -9.33
C ALA A 16 6.83 7.00 -7.99
N PHE A 17 5.70 7.70 -7.84
CA PHE A 17 4.78 7.44 -6.72
C PHE A 17 4.10 6.10 -7.00
N ALA A 18 4.45 5.08 -6.20
CA ALA A 18 3.73 3.81 -6.22
C ALA A 18 2.32 4.04 -5.64
N ASN A 19 1.36 4.37 -6.50
CA ASN A 19 -0.04 4.33 -6.13
C ASN A 19 -0.43 2.85 -6.05
N SER A 20 -0.59 2.35 -4.83
CA SER A 20 -1.26 1.07 -4.62
C SER A 20 -2.76 1.31 -4.79
N ASP A 21 -3.39 0.61 -5.73
CA ASP A 21 -4.84 0.65 -5.93
C ASP A 21 -5.53 -0.11 -4.79
N LEU A 22 -5.52 0.52 -3.60
CA LEU A 22 -6.06 -0.04 -2.37
C LEU A 22 -7.53 0.33 -2.26
N MET A 23 -8.34 -0.68 -1.90
CA MET A 23 -9.75 -0.46 -1.59
C MET A 23 -9.89 0.55 -0.43
N LEU A 24 -10.74 1.56 -0.64
CA LEU A 24 -11.09 2.57 0.35
C LEU A 24 -12.53 2.34 0.82
N LEU A 25 -12.75 2.46 2.13
CA LEU A 25 -14.08 2.37 2.70
C LEU A 25 -14.88 3.64 2.42
N HIS A 26 -16.18 3.45 2.20
CA HIS A 26 -17.18 4.51 2.21
C HIS A 26 -17.94 4.50 3.53
N THR A 27 -18.42 5.67 3.96
CA THR A 27 -19.32 5.78 5.10
C THR A 27 -20.68 5.15 4.76
N TYR A 28 -21.18 4.29 5.65
CA TYR A 28 -22.51 3.71 5.54
C TYR A 28 -23.60 4.79 5.56
N ASN A 29 -24.61 4.66 4.68
CA ASN A 29 -25.68 5.63 4.47
C ASN A 29 -27.08 4.98 4.39
N ASN A 30 -27.37 3.99 5.24
CA ASN A 30 -28.65 3.28 5.30
C ASN A 30 -29.03 2.53 4.00
N GLN A 31 -28.03 2.11 3.22
CA GLN A 31 -28.24 1.25 2.05
C GLN A 31 -28.59 -0.20 2.46
N PRO A 32 -29.29 -0.96 1.59
CA PRO A 32 -29.54 -2.39 1.82
C PRO A 32 -28.22 -3.17 2.04
N ILE A 33 -28.22 -4.08 3.01
CA ILE A 33 -27.02 -4.81 3.47
C ILE A 33 -27.05 -6.30 3.14
N GLU A 34 -28.06 -6.77 2.41
CA GLU A 34 -28.19 -8.16 2.02
C GLU A 34 -26.98 -8.58 1.15
N GLY A 35 -26.31 -9.67 1.53
CA GLY A 35 -25.11 -10.16 0.86
C GLY A 35 -23.80 -9.51 1.29
N TRP A 36 -23.82 -8.53 2.20
CA TRP A 36 -22.61 -7.95 2.78
C TRP A 36 -22.07 -8.81 3.94
N VAL A 37 -20.75 -8.84 4.05
CA VAL A 37 -20.05 -9.35 5.24
C VAL A 37 -19.69 -8.19 6.17
N MET A 38 -19.60 -8.45 7.47
CA MET A 38 -19.25 -7.45 8.48
C MET A 38 -18.05 -7.92 9.30
N SER A 39 -17.18 -6.98 9.66
CA SER A 39 -16.06 -7.17 10.58
C SER A 39 -15.94 -5.95 11.50
N GLU A 40 -15.25 -6.12 12.63
CA GLU A 40 -14.87 -4.99 13.49
C GLU A 40 -13.86 -4.09 12.76
N LYS A 41 -14.00 -2.77 12.92
CA LYS A 41 -13.00 -1.81 12.46
C LYS A 41 -11.94 -1.63 13.53
N LEU A 42 -10.76 -2.20 13.30
CA LEU A 42 -9.60 -2.02 14.17
C LEU A 42 -8.96 -0.64 13.95
N ASP A 43 -8.58 0.03 15.04
CA ASP A 43 -7.85 1.31 15.00
C ASP A 43 -6.33 1.08 14.99
N GLY A 44 -5.87 0.42 13.93
CA GLY A 44 -4.46 0.05 13.73
C GLY A 44 -3.77 0.85 12.63
N VAL A 45 -2.61 0.34 12.20
CA VAL A 45 -1.87 0.85 11.04
C VAL A 45 -2.05 -0.13 9.89
N ARG A 46 -2.63 0.34 8.77
CA ARG A 46 -2.81 -0.47 7.56
C ARG A 46 -1.46 -0.93 7.01
N GLY A 47 -1.31 -2.23 6.78
CA GLY A 47 -0.11 -2.87 6.24
C GLY A 47 -0.45 -3.73 5.03
N TYR A 48 0.08 -3.35 3.87
CA TYR A 48 -0.08 -4.11 2.64
C TYR A 48 1.13 -5.02 2.41
N TRP A 49 0.91 -6.33 2.46
CA TRP A 49 1.91 -7.31 2.07
C TRP A 49 1.85 -7.54 0.56
N ASN A 50 2.95 -7.34 -0.16
CA ASN A 50 2.99 -7.51 -1.61
C ASN A 50 3.52 -8.88 -2.07
N GLY A 51 3.59 -9.86 -1.16
CA GLY A 51 4.27 -11.15 -1.41
C GLY A 51 5.75 -11.17 -1.00
N LYS A 52 6.34 -10.02 -0.64
CA LYS A 52 7.77 -9.91 -0.29
C LYS A 52 8.08 -8.97 0.87
N GLN A 53 7.37 -7.85 0.99
CA GLN A 53 7.57 -6.84 2.04
C GLN A 53 6.23 -6.21 2.44
N LEU A 54 6.20 -5.66 3.65
CA LEU A 54 5.09 -4.84 4.13
C LEU A 54 5.26 -3.40 3.67
N LEU A 55 4.18 -2.81 3.20
CA LEU A 55 4.09 -1.43 2.74
C LEU A 55 3.02 -0.67 3.54
N THR A 56 3.26 0.62 3.81
CA THR A 56 2.23 1.53 4.31
C THR A 56 1.18 1.81 3.25
N ARG A 57 0.10 2.49 3.64
CA ARG A 57 -0.92 3.01 2.71
C ARG A 57 -0.34 3.90 1.59
N GLN A 58 0.77 4.59 1.83
CA GLN A 58 1.45 5.42 0.82
C GLN A 58 2.57 4.68 0.07
N GLY A 59 2.62 3.35 0.18
CA GLY A 59 3.61 2.51 -0.50
C GLY A 59 5.02 2.57 0.09
N GLN A 60 5.19 3.09 1.32
CA GLN A 60 6.49 3.13 1.96
C GLN A 60 6.80 1.79 2.65
N PRO A 61 8.03 1.25 2.55
CA PRO A 61 8.37 0.01 3.23
C PRO A 61 8.26 0.12 4.75
N LEU A 62 7.67 -0.90 5.37
CA LEU A 62 7.71 -1.14 6.81
C LEU A 62 8.85 -2.10 7.13
N SER A 63 9.50 -1.91 8.29
CA SER A 63 10.64 -2.72 8.73
C SER A 63 10.28 -3.56 9.97
N PRO A 64 9.38 -4.55 9.85
CA PRO A 64 9.11 -5.45 10.97
C PRO A 64 10.34 -6.36 11.24
N PRO A 65 10.47 -6.93 12.44
CA PRO A 65 11.46 -7.96 12.70
C PRO A 65 11.32 -9.15 11.73
N ALA A 66 12.44 -9.76 11.34
CA ALA A 66 12.46 -10.83 10.34
C ALA A 66 11.54 -12.03 10.69
N TYR A 67 11.38 -12.35 11.98
CA TYR A 67 10.51 -13.43 12.42
C TYR A 67 9.03 -13.17 12.12
N PHE A 68 8.61 -11.90 12.01
CA PHE A 68 7.20 -11.53 11.83
C PHE A 68 6.68 -11.90 10.43
N ILE A 69 7.53 -11.76 9.41
CA ILE A 69 7.17 -12.00 8.00
C ILE A 69 7.64 -13.36 7.46
N LYS A 70 8.27 -14.18 8.30
CA LYS A 70 9.00 -15.38 7.88
C LYS A 70 8.17 -16.35 7.03
N ASP A 71 6.92 -16.57 7.43
CA ASP A 71 6.02 -17.56 6.83
C ASP A 71 4.83 -16.89 6.12
N PHE A 72 4.97 -15.62 5.76
CA PHE A 72 3.94 -14.93 4.98
C PHE A 72 3.85 -15.54 3.57
N PRO A 73 2.65 -15.63 3.00
CA PRO A 73 2.45 -16.30 1.72
C PRO A 73 3.08 -15.54 0.56
N PRO A 74 3.32 -16.21 -0.59
CA PRO A 74 3.93 -15.60 -1.77
C PRO A 74 2.96 -14.72 -2.58
N PHE A 75 1.82 -14.34 -2.02
CA PHE A 75 0.80 -13.52 -2.65
C PHE A 75 0.40 -12.34 -1.75
N ALA A 76 -0.29 -11.35 -2.33
CA ALA A 76 -0.62 -10.12 -1.63
C ALA A 76 -1.70 -10.30 -0.56
N ILE A 77 -1.55 -9.61 0.58
CA ILE A 77 -2.54 -9.53 1.66
C ILE A 77 -2.70 -8.06 2.07
N ASP A 78 -3.91 -7.66 2.41
CA ASP A 78 -4.26 -6.32 2.89
C ASP A 78 -4.89 -6.42 4.28
N GLY A 79 -4.47 -5.54 5.20
CA GLY A 79 -4.87 -5.53 6.60
C GLY A 79 -4.59 -4.20 7.28
#